data_AF-A0A4Q0M7F4-F1
#
_entry.id   AF-A0A4Q0M7F4-F1
#
_cell.length_a   1.000
_cell.length_b   1.000
_cell.length_c   1.000
_cell.angle_alpha   90.00
_cell.angle_beta   90.00
_cell.angle_gamma   90.00
#
_symmetry.space_group_name_H-M   'P 1'
#
loop_
_entity.id
_entity.type
_entity.pdbx_description
1 polymer ?
#
loop_
_entity_poly.entity_id
_entity_poly.type
_entity_poly.pdbx_seq_one_letter_code
_entity_poly.pdbx_strand_id
1 'polypeptide(L)'
;MYKYRINDLLSELPMKDYRKALKIIPKALGISPNTFSNYRNIRISEERDIPYQKALLLEKIFELKPGELLNFQPEYKSIKQLLKEYKE
;
A
#
# COMPACT_ATOMS: atom_id res chain seq x y z
N MET A 1 0.89 14.13 3.20
CA MET A 1 0.74 13.13 2.12
C MET A 1 0.73 11.74 2.73
N TYR A 2 -0.21 10.88 2.32
CA TYR A 2 -0.28 9.50 2.79
C TYR A 2 0.79 8.66 2.09
N LYS A 3 1.30 7.64 2.77
CA LYS A 3 2.28 6.72 2.21
C LYS A 3 1.68 5.82 1.14
N TYR A 4 0.40 5.48 1.30
CA TYR A 4 -0.35 4.61 0.42
C TYR A 4 -1.58 5.31 -0.16
N ARG A 5 -1.91 5.02 -1.42
CA ARG A 5 -3.10 5.56 -2.12
C ARG A 5 -4.40 4.81 -1.83
N ILE A 6 -4.49 4.12 -0.68
CA ILE A 6 -5.66 3.33 -0.29
C ILE A 6 -6.91 4.21 -0.19
N ASN A 7 -6.78 5.45 0.29
CA ASN A 7 -7.90 6.39 0.37
C ASN A 7 -8.44 6.77 -1.00
N ASP A 8 -7.55 7.04 -1.95
CA ASP A 8 -7.89 7.40 -3.32
C ASP A 8 -8.62 6.25 -4.01
N LEU A 9 -8.05 5.03 -3.94
CA LEU A 9 -8.66 3.82 -4.51
C LEU A 9 -10.04 3.52 -3.94
N LEU A 10 -10.23 3.73 -2.64
CA LEU A 10 -11.54 3.59 -2.02
C LEU A 10 -12.51 4.68 -2.47
N SER A 11 -12.04 5.91 -2.67
CA SER A 11 -12.87 7.05 -3.06
C SER A 11 -13.36 6.95 -4.50
N GLU A 12 -12.68 6.17 -5.35
CA GLU A 12 -13.13 5.82 -6.71
C GLU A 12 -14.36 4.88 -6.69
N LEU A 13 -14.62 4.20 -5.57
CA LEU A 13 -15.79 3.32 -5.44
C LEU A 13 -17.07 4.13 -5.14
N PRO A 14 -18.23 3.71 -5.68
CA PRO A 14 -19.51 4.29 -5.28
C PRO A 14 -19.74 4.11 -3.77
N MET A 15 -20.41 5.08 -3.13
CA MET A 15 -20.57 5.16 -1.67
C MET A 15 -21.12 3.88 -1.01
N LYS A 16 -21.94 3.11 -1.74
CA LYS A 16 -22.47 1.81 -1.32
C LYS A 16 -21.37 0.75 -1.22
N ASP A 17 -20.47 0.71 -2.18
CA ASP A 17 -19.36 -0.24 -2.22
C ASP A 17 -18.18 0.22 -1.37
N TYR A 18 -17.96 1.53 -1.21
CA TYR A 18 -17.05 2.08 -0.21
C TYR A 18 -17.31 1.50 1.19
N ARG A 19 -18.56 1.61 1.66
CA ARG A 19 -18.95 1.10 3.00
C ARG A 19 -18.81 -0.42 3.11
N LYS A 20 -19.01 -1.15 2.01
CA LYS A 20 -18.78 -2.60 1.98
C LYS A 20 -17.29 -2.92 2.01
N ALA A 21 -16.47 -2.25 1.21
CA ALA A 21 -15.04 -2.43 1.14
C ALA A 21 -14.39 -2.22 2.51
N LEU A 22 -14.79 -1.18 3.25
CA LEU A 22 -14.33 -0.94 4.63
C LEU A 22 -14.64 -2.10 5.60
N LYS A 23 -15.66 -2.92 5.32
CA LYS A 23 -16.02 -4.09 6.13
C LYS A 23 -15.42 -5.39 5.61
N ILE A 24 -15.26 -5.53 4.28
CA ILE A 24 -14.82 -6.74 3.61
C ILE A 24 -13.30 -6.84 3.61
N ILE A 25 -12.59 -5.75 3.27
CA ILE A 25 -11.12 -5.72 3.20
C ILE A 25 -10.46 -6.18 4.51
N PRO A 26 -10.79 -5.63 5.70
CA PRO A 26 -10.18 -6.10 6.94
C PRO A 26 -10.46 -7.59 7.22
N LYS A 27 -11.68 -8.07 6.90
CA LYS A 27 -12.03 -9.50 7.05
C LYS A 27 -11.23 -10.38 6.10
N ALA A 28 -11.12 -10.00 4.82
CA ALA A 28 -10.37 -10.73 3.80
C ALA A 28 -8.87 -10.81 4.14
N LEU A 29 -8.32 -9.74 4.73
CA LEU A 29 -6.94 -9.69 5.19
C LEU A 29 -6.73 -10.36 6.56
N GLY A 30 -7.78 -10.76 7.26
CA GLY A 30 -7.70 -11.30 8.62
C GLY A 30 -7.13 -10.29 9.63
N ILE A 31 -7.46 -9.00 9.50
CA ILE A 31 -7.01 -7.92 10.38
C ILE A 31 -8.20 -7.19 11.00
N SER A 32 -7.95 -6.51 12.13
CA SER A 32 -8.95 -5.65 12.75
C SER A 32 -9.27 -4.43 11.87
N PRO A 33 -10.51 -3.92 11.88
CA PRO A 33 -10.87 -2.68 11.17
C PRO A 33 -10.01 -1.48 11.58
N ASN A 34 -9.55 -1.47 12.84
CA ASN A 34 -8.65 -0.45 13.35
C ASN A 34 -7.26 -0.54 12.69
N THR A 35 -6.74 -1.76 12.48
CA THR A 35 -5.49 -1.99 11.74
C THR A 35 -5.62 -1.53 10.30
N PHE A 36 -6.72 -1.84 9.64
CA PHE A 36 -6.98 -1.34 8.27
C PHE A 36 -7.08 0.18 8.23
N SER A 37 -7.71 0.80 9.24
CA SER A 37 -7.77 2.26 9.38
C SER A 37 -6.39 2.87 9.59
N ASN A 38 -5.48 2.19 10.30
CA ASN A 38 -4.09 2.63 10.41
C ASN A 38 -3.40 2.55 9.05
N TYR A 39 -3.52 1.45 8.31
CA TYR A 39 -2.89 1.26 6.99
C TYR A 39 -3.19 2.40 6.01
N ARG A 40 -4.45 2.83 5.92
CA ARG A 40 -4.85 3.95 5.05
C ARG A 40 -4.43 5.33 5.56
N ASN A 41 -4.04 5.45 6.83
CA ASN A 41 -3.66 6.72 7.46
C ASN A 41 -2.16 6.89 7.68
N ILE A 42 -1.34 5.90 7.32
CA ILE A 42 0.12 5.98 7.43
C ILE A 42 0.62 7.17 6.61
N ARG A 43 1.32 8.10 7.26
CA ARG A 43 1.95 9.23 6.60
C ARG A 43 3.32 8.85 6.06
N ILE A 44 3.78 9.53 5.01
CA ILE A 44 5.14 9.33 4.46
C ILE A 44 6.23 9.56 5.53
N SER A 45 5.98 10.48 6.47
CA SER A 45 6.91 10.81 7.57
C SER A 45 6.94 9.78 8.70
N GLU A 46 6.05 8.78 8.70
CA GLU A 46 6.04 7.76 9.74
C GLU A 46 6.93 6.58 9.37
N GLU A 47 7.69 6.07 10.33
CA GLU A 47 8.48 4.84 10.20
C GLU A 47 7.62 3.57 10.12
N ARG A 48 6.33 3.70 10.49
CA ARG A 48 5.38 2.58 10.44
C ARG A 48 5.09 2.22 8.99
N ASP A 49 4.96 0.92 8.76
CA ASP A 49 4.68 0.39 7.43
C ASP A 49 3.65 -0.73 7.48
N ILE A 50 3.00 -0.97 6.34
CA ILE A 50 2.10 -2.12 6.20
C ILE A 50 2.99 -3.36 6.03
N PRO A 51 2.75 -4.45 6.77
CA PRO A 51 3.48 -5.70 6.52
C PRO A 51 3.41 -6.07 5.04
N TYR A 52 4.55 -6.35 4.41
CA TYR A 52 4.66 -6.58 2.96
C TYR A 52 3.60 -7.55 2.42
N GLN A 53 3.37 -8.67 3.12
CA GLN A 53 2.35 -9.64 2.75
C GLN A 53 0.93 -9.02 2.68
N LYS A 54 0.59 -8.11 3.58
CA LYS A 54 -0.72 -7.43 3.61
C LYS A 54 -0.80 -6.35 2.53
N ALA A 55 0.29 -5.63 2.26
CA ALA A 55 0.37 -4.69 1.16
C ALA A 55 0.14 -5.38 -0.20
N LEU A 56 0.80 -6.53 -0.43
CA LEU A 56 0.63 -7.32 -1.64
C LEU A 56 -0.80 -7.88 -1.81
N LEU A 57 -1.44 -8.28 -0.71
CA LEU A 57 -2.85 -8.67 -0.74
C LEU A 57 -3.77 -7.49 -1.05
N LEU A 58 -3.49 -6.30 -0.50
CA LEU A 58 -4.23 -5.08 -0.84
C LEU A 58 -4.10 -4.74 -2.31
N GLU A 59 -2.88 -4.82 -2.87
CA GLU A 59 -2.65 -4.62 -4.30
C GLU A 59 -3.49 -5.57 -5.14
N LYS A 60 -3.54 -6.85 -4.78
CA LYS A 60 -4.42 -7.82 -5.46
C LYS A 60 -5.91 -7.51 -5.33
N ILE A 61 -6.36 -7.06 -4.15
CA ILE A 61 -7.77 -6.68 -3.92
C ILE A 61 -8.18 -5.50 -4.81
N PHE A 62 -7.28 -4.55 -5.02
CA PHE A 62 -7.50 -3.38 -5.87
C PHE A 62 -7.06 -3.58 -7.33
N GLU A 63 -6.70 -4.82 -7.72
CA GLU A 63 -6.23 -5.16 -9.07
C GLU A 63 -5.03 -4.31 -9.55
N LEU A 64 -4.16 -3.92 -8.62
CA LEU A 64 -2.94 -3.15 -8.87
C LEU A 64 -1.73 -4.05 -9.11
N LYS A 65 -0.71 -3.49 -9.77
CA LYS A 65 0.62 -4.11 -9.86
C LYS A 65 1.39 -3.95 -8.54
N PRO A 66 2.32 -4.85 -8.22
CA PRO A 66 3.18 -4.70 -7.05
C PRO A 66 3.96 -3.38 -7.09
N GLY A 67 3.89 -2.62 -6.00
CA GLY A 67 4.51 -1.30 -5.86
C GLY A 67 3.59 -0.12 -6.20
N GLU A 68 2.46 -0.35 -6.87
CA GLU A 68 1.52 0.73 -7.24
C GLU A 68 0.68 1.23 -6.07
N LEU A 69 0.62 0.49 -4.95
CA LEU A 69 -0.11 0.95 -3.76
C LEU A 69 0.58 2.14 -3.07
N LEU A 70 1.89 2.31 -3.28
CA LEU A 70 2.64 3.41 -2.73
C LEU A 70 2.34 4.71 -3.48
N ASN A 71 2.25 5.81 -2.76
CA ASN A 71 2.09 7.15 -3.35
C ASN A 71 3.39 7.70 -3.97
N PHE A 72 4.50 6.97 -3.84
CA PHE A 72 5.79 7.31 -4.41
C PHE A 72 6.43 6.04 -4.96
N GLN A 73 7.18 6.16 -6.04
CA GLN A 73 7.98 5.06 -6.54
C GLN A 73 9.39 5.17 -5.96
N PRO A 74 9.84 4.20 -5.14
CA PRO A 74 11.23 4.15 -4.72
C PRO A 74 12.09 3.76 -5.92
N GLU A 75 12.72 4.75 -6.56
CA GLU A 75 13.74 4.49 -7.57
C GLU A 75 15.05 4.11 -6.85
N TYR A 76 15.47 2.86 -7.04
CA TYR A 76 16.75 2.38 -6.55
C TYR A 76 17.58 1.84 -7.70
N LYS A 77 18.90 2.04 -7.60
CA LYS A 77 19.84 1.55 -8.61
C LYS A 77 19.80 0.02 -8.64
N SER A 78 19.81 -0.53 -9.85
CA SER A 78 19.94 -1.98 -10.03
C SER A 78 21.29 -2.47 -9.50
N ILE A 79 21.37 -3.75 -9.10
CA ILE A 79 22.65 -4.35 -8.67
C ILE A 79 23.74 -4.19 -9.73
N LYS A 80 23.39 -4.19 -11.02
CA LYS A 80 24.35 -3.97 -12.12
C LYS A 80 24.95 -2.56 -12.12
N GLN A 81 24.19 -1.54 -11.71
CA GLN A 81 24.68 -0.17 -11.56
C GLN A 81 25.49 -0.02 -10.27
N LEU A 82 25.01 -0.58 -9.16
CA LEU A 82 25.74 -0.57 -7.89
C LEU A 82 27.12 -1.23 -8.01
N LEU A 83 27.20 -2.40 -8.66
CA LEU A 83 28.47 -3.10 -8.89
C LEU A 83 29.46 -2.33 -9.78
N LYS A 84 29.01 -1.34 -10.55
CA LYS A 84 29.89 -0.44 -11.31
C LYS A 84 30.40 0.71 -10.45
N GLU A 85 29.56 1.24 -9.57
CA GLU A 85 29.92 2.35 -8.66
C GLU A 85 30.84 1.90 -7.53
N TYR A 86 30.60 0.73 -6.93
CA TYR A 86 31.41 0.19 -5.82
C TYR A 86 32.63 -0.62 -6.31
N LYS A 87 33.04 -0.44 -7.56
CA LYS A 87 34.25 -1.08 -8.13
C LYS A 87 35.49 -0.17 -8.07
N GLU A 88 35.39 0.98 -7.41
CA GLU A 88 36.54 1.81 -7.01
C GLU A 88 37.25 1.25 -5.78
#